data_AF-A0A661QF26-F1
#
_entry.id   AF-A0A661QF26-F1
#
_cell.length_a   1.000
_cell.length_b   1.000
_cell.length_c   1.000
_cell.angle_alpha   90.00
_cell.angle_beta   90.00
_cell.angle_gamma   90.00
#
_symmetry.space_group_name_H-M   'P 1'
#
loop_
_entity.id
_entity.type
_entity.pdbx_description
1 polymer ?
#
loop_
_entity_poly.entity_id
_entity_poly.type
_entity_poly.pdbx_seq_one_letter_code
_entity_poly.pdbx_strand_id
1 'polypeptide(L)' 'QVQSPEYFAELFARTGAPFNLEAFRLTKEEFMLAALNSRAIRERITVLDLAAHAGVLDLAANDALQLLSC' A
#
# COMPACT_ATOMS: atom_id res chain seq x y z
N GLN A 1 19.81 -2.02 -5.85
CA GLN A 1 19.27 -1.43 -4.60
C GLN A 1 17.79 -1.17 -4.83
N VAL A 2 16.92 -1.52 -3.90
CA VAL A 2 15.47 -1.23 -4.00
C VAL A 2 15.23 0.17 -3.46
N GLN A 3 14.47 1.00 -4.19
CA GLN A 3 14.13 2.36 -3.74
C GLN A 3 13.19 2.32 -2.52
N SER A 4 13.23 3.35 -1.69
CA SER A 4 12.36 3.42 -0.52
C SER A 4 10.90 3.70 -0.91
N PRO A 5 9.92 3.34 -0.07
CA PRO A 5 8.51 3.70 -0.31
C PRO A 5 8.28 5.21 -0.47
N GLU A 6 8.99 6.04 0.29
CA GLU A 6 8.88 7.50 0.27
C GLU A 6 9.27 8.06 -1.09
N TYR A 7 10.33 7.53 -1.70
CA TYR A 7 10.76 7.93 -3.05
C TYR A 7 9.63 7.80 -4.07
N PHE A 8 8.83 6.73 -3.98
CA PHE A 8 7.70 6.54 -4.90
C PHE A 8 6.56 7.52 -4.63
N ALA A 9 6.18 7.73 -3.36
CA ALA A 9 5.15 8.70 -3.00
C ALA A 9 5.52 10.12 -3.47
N GLU A 10 6.77 10.53 -3.26
CA GLU A 10 7.30 11.82 -3.71
C GLU A 10 7.34 11.94 -5.24
N LEU A 11 7.71 10.86 -5.95
CA LEU A 11 7.73 10.84 -7.41
C LEU A 11 6.35 11.17 -7.99
N PHE A 12 5.30 10.55 -7.46
CA PHE A 12 3.92 10.81 -7.90
C PHE A 12 3.50 12.26 -7.57
N ALA A 13 3.78 12.74 -6.36
CA ALA A 13 3.49 14.12 -5.98
C ALA A 13 4.14 15.15 -6.93
N ARG A 14 5.39 14.92 -7.34
CA ARG A 14 6.11 15.78 -8.30
C ARG A 14 5.48 15.81 -9.70
N THR A 15 4.74 14.78 -10.08
CA THR A 15 4.02 14.71 -11.36
C THR A 15 2.62 15.30 -11.32
N GLY A 16 2.23 15.90 -10.19
CA GLY A 16 0.88 16.46 -10.01
C GLY A 16 -0.18 15.40 -9.70
N ALA A 17 0.23 14.20 -9.30
CA ALA A 17 -0.63 13.12 -8.85
C ALA A 17 -0.34 12.83 -7.37
N PRO A 18 -0.98 13.54 -6.41
CA PRO A 18 -0.76 13.27 -5.00
C PRO A 18 -1.05 11.79 -4.70
N PHE A 19 -0.12 11.13 -4.03
CA PHE A 19 -0.18 9.69 -3.74
C PHE A 19 -0.52 9.50 -2.26
N ASN A 20 -1.74 9.88 -1.89
CA ASN A 20 -2.25 9.83 -0.53
C ASN A 20 -3.73 9.41 -0.51
N LEU A 21 -4.25 9.07 0.67
CA LEU A 21 -5.62 8.57 0.83
C LEU A 21 -6.69 9.56 0.36
N GLU A 22 -6.48 10.86 0.59
CA GLU A 22 -7.42 11.91 0.18
C GLU A 22 -7.57 11.95 -1.35
N ALA A 23 -6.46 11.92 -2.08
CA ALA A 23 -6.47 11.90 -3.54
C ALA A 23 -7.15 10.64 -4.10
N PHE A 24 -7.03 9.51 -3.40
CA PHE A 24 -7.72 8.26 -3.75
C PHE A 24 -9.16 8.20 -3.26
N ARG A 25 -9.61 9.14 -2.43
CA ARG A 25 -10.93 9.14 -1.76
C ARG A 25 -11.18 7.86 -0.97
N LEU A 26 -10.15 7.40 -0.25
CA LEU A 26 -10.21 6.22 0.60
C LEU A 26 -10.15 6.60 2.07
N THR A 27 -10.92 5.91 2.89
CA THR A 27 -10.69 5.92 4.35
C THR A 27 -9.52 5.00 4.72
N LYS A 28 -9.04 5.13 5.95
CA LYS A 28 -7.99 4.25 6.49
C LYS A 28 -8.48 2.81 6.56
N GLU A 29 -9.73 2.61 6.95
CA GLU A 29 -10.37 1.31 7.07
C GLU A 29 -10.53 0.64 5.70
N GLU A 30 -10.94 1.41 4.69
CA GLU A 30 -11.05 0.93 3.31
C GLU A 30 -9.69 0.52 2.74
N PHE A 31 -8.65 1.32 2.98
CA PHE A 31 -7.28 0.98 2.58
C PHE A 31 -6.81 -0.32 3.25
N MET A 32 -6.96 -0.43 4.58
CA MET A 32 -6.53 -1.61 5.32
C MET A 32 -7.29 -2.86 4.89
N LEU A 33 -8.61 -2.76 4.72
CA LEU A 33 -9.42 -3.85 4.21
C LEU A 33 -8.93 -4.29 2.82
N ALA A 34 -8.69 -3.34 1.92
CA ALA A 34 -8.20 -3.64 0.57
C ALA A 34 -6.79 -4.26 0.58
N ALA A 35 -5.85 -3.73 1.36
CA ALA A 35 -4.47 -4.21 1.45
C ALA A 35 -4.39 -5.65 1.99
N LEU A 36 -5.20 -5.98 2.99
CA LEU A 36 -5.20 -7.31 3.60
C LEU A 36 -5.92 -8.38 2.77
N ASN A 37 -6.86 -7.98 1.91
CA ASN A 37 -7.71 -8.90 1.17
C ASN A 37 -7.44 -8.96 -0.34
N SER A 38 -6.61 -8.07 -0.89
CA SER A 38 -6.37 -7.97 -2.34
C SER A 38 -5.81 -9.25 -2.97
N ARG A 39 -5.13 -10.10 -2.18
CA ARG A 39 -4.69 -11.43 -2.60
C ARG A 39 -5.84 -12.38 -2.99
N ALA A 40 -7.04 -12.17 -2.44
CA ALA A 40 -8.21 -13.00 -2.73
C ALA A 40 -8.92 -12.63 -4.05
N ILE A 41 -8.52 -11.53 -4.71
CA ILE A 41 -9.22 -11.02 -5.90
C ILE A 41 -8.90 -11.85 -7.15
N ARG A 42 -7.72 -12.48 -7.23
CA ARG A 42 -7.29 -13.25 -8.41
C ARG A 42 -6.54 -14.51 -8.00
N GLU A 43 -6.66 -15.54 -8.83
CA GLU A 43 -5.91 -16.80 -8.70
C GLU A 43 -4.46 -16.63 -9.21
N ARG A 44 -3.70 -15.70 -8.64
CA ARG A 44 -2.28 -15.50 -8.94
C ARG A 44 -1.51 -15.22 -7.66
N ILE A 45 -0.39 -15.93 -7.50
CA ILE A 45 0.57 -15.65 -6.42
C ILE A 45 1.32 -14.35 -6.73
N THR A 46 1.27 -13.41 -5.79
CA THR A 46 1.95 -12.12 -5.80
C THR A 46 2.80 -11.95 -4.54
N VAL A 47 3.51 -10.82 -4.43
CA VAL A 47 4.25 -10.48 -3.21
C VAL A 47 3.34 -10.39 -1.97
N LEU A 48 2.05 -10.10 -2.14
CA LEU A 48 1.09 -10.02 -1.04
C LEU A 48 0.83 -11.38 -0.40
N ASP A 49 0.84 -12.46 -1.19
CA ASP A 49 0.71 -13.83 -0.70
C ASP A 49 1.94 -14.24 0.10
N LEU A 50 3.13 -13.90 -0.41
CA LEU A 50 4.40 -14.16 0.27
C LEU A 50 4.49 -13.38 1.59
N ALA A 51 4.08 -12.10 1.58
CA ALA A 51 4.04 -11.27 2.77
C ALA A 51 3.03 -11.78 3.82
N ALA A 52 1.86 -12.24 3.38
CA ALA A 52 0.87 -12.85 4.27
C ALA A 52 1.42 -14.13 4.90
N HIS A 53 2.04 -15.00 4.10
CA HIS A 53 2.64 -16.25 4.58
C HIS A 53 3.78 -16.00 5.57
N ALA A 54 4.61 -14.97 5.31
CA ALA A 54 5.69 -14.56 6.21
C ALA A 54 5.21 -13.80 7.46
N GLY A 55 3.90 -13.49 7.58
CA GLY A 55 3.33 -12.78 8.73
C GLY A 55 3.67 -11.29 8.79
N VAL A 56 4.15 -10.68 7.69
CA VAL A 56 4.58 -9.28 7.63
C VAL A 56 3.57 -8.36 6.94
N LEU A 57 2.52 -8.91 6.32
CA LEU A 57 1.58 -8.13 5.52
C LEU A 57 0.86 -7.04 6.32
N ASP A 58 0.40 -7.34 7.53
CA ASP A 58 -0.34 -6.37 8.35
C ASP A 58 0.58 -5.20 8.76
N LEU A 59 1.80 -5.51 9.18
CA LEU A 59 2.78 -4.51 9.58
C LEU A 59 3.17 -3.61 8.38
N ALA A 60 3.44 -4.22 7.23
CA ALA A 60 3.73 -3.48 5.99
C ALA A 60 2.54 -2.65 5.49
N ALA A 61 1.30 -3.12 5.68
CA ALA A 61 0.10 -2.35 5.36
C ALA A 61 -0.05 -1.14 6.29
N ASN A 62 0.24 -1.29 7.57
CA ASN A 62 0.25 -0.16 8.53
C ASN A 62 1.34 0.86 8.20
N ASP A 63 2.54 0.42 7.83
CA ASP A 63 3.63 1.32 7.41
C ASP A 63 3.24 2.11 6.16
N ALA A 64 2.64 1.44 5.16
CA ALA A 64 2.10 2.10 3.98
C ALA A 64 0.96 3.07 4.33
N LEU A 65 0.08 2.70 5.25
CA LEU A 65 -1.01 3.56 5.72
C LEU A 65 -0.47 4.85 6.34
N GLN A 66 0.59 4.78 7.14
CA GLN A 66 1.24 5.95 7.72
C GLN A 66 1.79 6.88 6.62
N LEU A 67 2.48 6.32 5.63
CA LEU A 67 3.01 7.08 4.51
C LEU A 67 1.90 7.78 3.69
N LEU A 68 0.78 7.09 3.46
CA LEU A 68 -0.34 7.59 2.65
C LEU A 68 -1.30 8.51 3.41
N SER A 69 -1.18 8.58 4.74
CA SER A 69 -2.00 9.45 5.60
C SER A 69 -1.40 10.84 5.81
N CYS A 70 -0.20 11.10 5.28
CA CYS A 70 0.52 12.37 5.37
C CYS A 70 0.12 13.37 4.28
#